data_AF-A0A7W0QH42-F1
#
_entry.id   AF-A0A7W0QH42-F1
#
_cell.length_a   1.000
_cell.length_b   1.000
_cell.length_c   1.000
_cell.angle_alpha   90.00
_cell.angle_beta   90.00
_cell.angle_gamma   90.00
#
_symmetry.space_group_name_H-M   'P 1'
#
loop_
_entity.id
_entity.type
_entity.pdbx_description
1 polymer ?
#
loop_
_entity_poly.entity_id
_entity_poly.type
_entity_poly.pdbx_seq_one_letter_code
_entity_poly.pdbx_strand_id
1 'polypeptide(L)'
;MHCVSEPLVLLSVHAHPDDEASKGAPTIARYHAEGVRTVLVCCTGGEEGDLQNPSLREPGQPFHGLTPEQEKAMLAELRPSELAASAAAIGFDETIMLGYRDSGMAESPSNENPESFHQADLDEAVGRLVAIIRRERPQVILTYGDDQSIYPHPDHLRVHDISVPAFDRAGDPDWYPEAGAPFQPSKLYYTTWSQSRMQAVHEALLRLRGASPYDEKWLDRPNQDDRITTRLDVRPTLGARTAALRAHATQVDPTEAFWFGLSDDELADVYPYEDWILARSLVGDIPASDDVEDDLFARICETAQRP
;
A
#
# COMPACT_ATOMS: atom_id res chain seq x y z
N MET A 1 -15.94 -12.06 28.23
CA MET A 1 -16.08 -11.69 26.81
C MET A 1 -15.64 -12.90 26.01
N HIS A 2 -16.56 -13.61 25.36
CA HIS A 2 -16.21 -14.80 24.58
C HIS A 2 -15.70 -14.33 23.22
N CYS A 3 -14.39 -14.27 23.03
CA CYS A 3 -13.78 -14.06 21.72
C CYS A 3 -14.05 -15.35 20.91
N VAL A 4 -14.90 -15.25 19.89
CA VAL A 4 -15.11 -16.33 18.91
C VAL A 4 -13.87 -16.36 18.01
N SER A 5 -13.39 -17.55 17.66
CA SER A 5 -12.23 -17.77 16.79
C SER A 5 -12.55 -17.40 15.32
N GLU A 6 -12.74 -16.12 15.05
CA GLU A 6 -12.78 -15.63 13.67
C GLU A 6 -11.34 -15.62 13.11
N PRO A 7 -11.12 -16.03 11.85
CA PRO A 7 -9.81 -15.92 11.21
C PRO A 7 -9.36 -14.46 11.19
N LEU A 8 -8.06 -14.23 11.38
CA LEU A 8 -7.49 -12.89 11.27
C LEU A 8 -7.59 -12.38 9.84
N VAL A 9 -7.91 -11.10 9.70
CA VAL A 9 -8.06 -10.41 8.42
C VAL A 9 -7.26 -9.11 8.46
N LEU A 10 -6.40 -8.93 7.47
CA LEU A 10 -5.60 -7.74 7.20
C LEU A 10 -6.12 -7.07 5.92
N LEU A 11 -6.51 -5.81 6.00
CA LEU A 11 -6.99 -5.04 4.85
C LEU A 11 -6.04 -3.89 4.54
N SER A 12 -5.54 -3.81 3.31
CA SER A 12 -4.75 -2.68 2.82
C SER A 12 -5.55 -1.83 1.86
N VAL A 13 -5.50 -0.50 2.01
CA VAL A 13 -6.18 0.46 1.12
C VAL A 13 -5.14 1.27 0.35
N HIS A 14 -5.17 1.16 -0.98
CA HIS A 14 -4.26 1.83 -1.89
C HIS A 14 -5.01 2.61 -2.97
N ALA A 15 -4.38 3.66 -3.50
CA ALA A 15 -5.01 4.53 -4.48
C ALA A 15 -4.99 3.93 -5.89
N HIS A 16 -3.83 3.43 -6.32
CA HIS A 16 -3.58 3.00 -7.69
C HIS A 16 -2.98 1.59 -7.77
N PRO A 17 -3.12 0.91 -8.93
CA PRO A 17 -2.37 -0.31 -9.19
C PRO A 17 -0.86 -0.02 -9.27
N ASP A 18 -0.06 -0.61 -8.36
CA ASP A 18 1.41 -0.49 -8.13
C ASP A 18 1.76 -0.03 -6.71
N ASP A 19 0.86 0.70 -6.07
CA ASP A 19 1.03 1.19 -4.71
C ASP A 19 1.21 0.01 -3.73
N GLU A 20 0.44 -1.06 -3.92
CA GLU A 20 0.49 -2.26 -3.06
C GLU A 20 1.82 -3.00 -3.17
N ALA A 21 2.49 -2.91 -4.32
CA ALA A 21 3.78 -3.55 -4.57
C ALA A 21 4.93 -2.82 -3.85
N SER A 22 4.80 -1.51 -3.65
CA SER A 22 5.84 -0.67 -3.03
C SER A 22 5.59 -0.35 -1.55
N LYS A 23 4.35 -0.48 -1.07
CA LYS A 23 3.92 -0.06 0.28
C LYS A 23 3.35 -1.22 1.09
N GLY A 24 4.22 -2.17 1.47
CA GLY A 24 3.87 -3.24 2.41
C GLY A 24 3.74 -4.65 1.82
N ALA A 25 4.10 -4.87 0.56
CA ALA A 25 4.04 -6.20 -0.07
C ALA A 25 4.68 -7.34 0.77
N PRO A 26 5.92 -7.20 1.31
CA PRO A 26 6.52 -8.20 2.20
C PRO A 26 5.74 -8.42 3.50
N THR A 27 5.18 -7.38 4.10
CA THR A 27 4.30 -7.46 5.29
C THR A 27 3.05 -8.27 4.98
N ILE A 28 2.35 -7.97 3.88
CA ILE A 28 1.15 -8.71 3.47
C ILE A 28 1.51 -10.18 3.22
N ALA A 29 2.57 -10.44 2.46
CA ALA A 29 3.03 -11.78 2.14
C ALA A 29 3.39 -12.60 3.40
N ARG A 30 3.99 -11.96 4.41
CA ARG A 30 4.25 -12.59 5.71
C ARG A 30 2.95 -13.03 6.37
N TYR A 31 1.97 -12.14 6.46
CA TYR A 31 0.68 -12.46 7.10
C TYR A 31 -0.12 -13.51 6.33
N HIS A 32 -0.12 -13.45 5.00
CA HIS A 32 -0.73 -14.50 4.18
C HIS A 32 -0.07 -15.87 4.44
N ALA A 33 1.26 -15.94 4.49
CA ALA A 33 1.98 -17.17 4.81
C ALA A 33 1.71 -17.68 6.24
N GLU A 34 1.34 -16.79 7.16
CA GLU A 34 0.91 -17.09 8.53
C GLU A 34 -0.59 -17.45 8.64
N GLY A 35 -1.32 -17.52 7.52
CA GLY A 35 -2.73 -17.91 7.45
C GLY A 35 -3.72 -16.79 7.74
N VAL A 36 -3.28 -15.53 7.78
CA VAL A 36 -4.16 -14.35 7.86
C VAL A 36 -4.78 -14.13 6.49
N ARG A 37 -6.10 -13.91 6.43
CA ARG A 37 -6.76 -13.48 5.20
C ARG A 37 -6.30 -12.07 4.86
N THR A 38 -5.81 -11.86 3.65
CA THR A 38 -5.32 -10.56 3.21
C THR A 38 -6.22 -10.00 2.12
N VAL A 39 -6.61 -8.74 2.27
CA VAL A 39 -7.54 -8.06 1.35
C VAL A 39 -6.91 -6.77 0.86
N LEU A 40 -6.91 -6.58 -0.46
CA LEU A 40 -6.55 -5.33 -1.10
C LEU A 40 -7.83 -4.56 -1.46
N VAL A 41 -7.89 -3.28 -1.08
CA VAL A 41 -8.80 -2.30 -1.68
C VAL A 41 -7.97 -1.35 -2.54
N CYS A 42 -8.20 -1.34 -3.84
CA CYS A 42 -7.60 -0.40 -4.78
C CYS A 42 -8.65 0.62 -5.21
N CYS A 43 -8.41 1.91 -4.95
CA CYS A 43 -9.45 2.92 -5.10
C CYS A 43 -9.76 3.27 -6.56
N THR A 44 -8.74 3.23 -7.42
CA THR A 44 -8.85 3.64 -8.82
C THR A 44 -8.17 2.66 -9.78
N GLY A 45 -8.45 2.78 -11.09
CA GLY A 45 -7.81 1.97 -12.12
C GLY A 45 -6.45 2.51 -12.58
N GLY A 46 -6.04 3.69 -12.13
CA GLY A 46 -4.82 4.35 -12.59
C GLY A 46 -4.93 4.90 -14.04
N GLU A 47 -6.11 5.37 -14.43
CA GLU A 47 -6.39 5.78 -15.81
C GLU A 47 -5.59 7.02 -16.27
N GLU A 48 -4.99 7.76 -15.34
CA GLU A 48 -4.18 8.95 -15.64
C GLU A 48 -2.67 8.68 -15.56
N GLY A 49 -2.26 7.45 -15.27
CA GLY A 49 -0.86 7.04 -15.28
C GLY A 49 -0.25 7.03 -16.70
N ASP A 50 1.00 7.44 -16.80
CA ASP A 50 1.81 7.33 -18.02
C ASP A 50 2.63 6.02 -18.01
N LEU A 51 3.14 5.62 -19.18
CA LEU A 51 4.12 4.54 -19.27
C LEU A 51 5.47 5.02 -18.72
N GLN A 52 5.85 4.48 -17.56
CA GLN A 52 7.10 4.82 -16.87
C GLN A 52 8.28 3.95 -17.29
N ASN A 53 8.05 2.74 -17.78
CA ASN A 53 9.11 1.85 -18.25
C ASN A 53 9.53 2.20 -19.69
N PRO A 54 10.70 2.85 -19.90
CA PRO A 54 11.13 3.28 -21.22
C PRO A 54 11.46 2.12 -22.15
N SER A 55 11.88 0.98 -21.61
CA SER A 55 12.25 -0.20 -22.42
C SER A 55 11.08 -0.69 -23.27
N LEU A 56 9.85 -0.52 -22.80
CA LEU A 56 8.65 -0.93 -23.52
C LEU A 56 8.38 -0.10 -24.80
N ARG A 57 9.09 1.00 -25.01
CA ARG A 57 9.04 1.82 -26.24
C ARG A 57 10.11 1.43 -27.28
N GLU A 58 11.03 0.53 -26.95
CA GLU A 58 12.11 0.10 -27.86
C GLU A 58 11.60 -0.70 -29.07
N PRO A 59 12.31 -0.72 -30.20
CA PRO A 59 11.90 -1.51 -31.38
C PRO A 59 11.58 -2.96 -31.06
N GLY A 60 10.35 -3.39 -31.38
CA GLY A 60 9.85 -4.74 -31.11
C GLY A 60 9.11 -4.91 -29.79
N GLN A 61 9.00 -3.85 -28.98
CA GLN A 61 8.24 -3.84 -27.74
C GLN A 61 6.81 -3.33 -27.94
N PRO A 62 5.87 -3.62 -27.01
CA PRO A 62 4.44 -3.36 -27.21
C PRO A 62 4.10 -1.89 -27.47
N PHE A 63 4.83 -0.95 -26.87
CA PHE A 63 4.55 0.49 -26.98
C PHE A 63 5.36 1.18 -28.07
N HIS A 64 6.12 0.43 -28.87
CA HIS A 64 6.98 1.01 -29.91
C HIS A 64 6.16 1.73 -30.99
N GLY A 65 6.40 3.04 -31.14
CA GLY A 65 5.81 3.86 -32.20
C GLY A 65 4.34 4.19 -32.01
N LEU A 66 3.78 3.97 -30.81
CA LEU A 66 2.43 4.38 -30.47
C LEU A 66 2.35 5.90 -30.27
N THR A 67 1.18 6.49 -30.60
CA THR A 67 0.87 7.87 -30.18
C THR A 67 0.50 7.91 -28.69
N PRO A 68 0.55 9.08 -28.02
CA PRO A 68 0.15 9.20 -26.62
C PRO A 68 -1.25 8.63 -26.32
N GLU A 69 -2.21 8.80 -27.23
CA GLU A 69 -3.57 8.28 -27.07
C GLU A 69 -3.62 6.75 -27.17
N GLN A 70 -2.79 6.16 -28.04
CA GLN A 70 -2.65 4.71 -28.16
C GLN A 70 -1.93 4.12 -26.95
N GLU A 71 -0.89 4.79 -26.43
CA GLU A 71 -0.23 4.39 -25.18
C GLU A 71 -1.23 4.37 -24.03
N LYS A 72 -2.02 5.44 -23.84
CA LYS A 72 -3.05 5.50 -22.80
C LYS A 72 -4.10 4.39 -22.93
N ALA A 73 -4.58 4.12 -24.15
CA ALA A 73 -5.55 3.04 -24.38
C ALA A 73 -4.96 1.66 -24.02
N MET A 74 -3.68 1.43 -24.35
CA MET A 74 -3.01 0.17 -24.04
C MET A 74 -2.69 0.02 -22.55
N LEU A 75 -2.34 1.11 -21.86
CA LEU A 75 -2.18 1.12 -20.39
C LEU A 75 -3.48 0.72 -19.70
N ALA A 76 -4.62 1.28 -20.12
CA ALA A 76 -5.92 0.94 -19.56
C ALA A 76 -6.29 -0.54 -19.76
N GLU A 77 -5.80 -1.17 -20.83
CA GLU A 77 -5.98 -2.62 -21.08
C GLU A 77 -5.06 -3.48 -20.21
N LEU A 78 -3.80 -3.07 -20.04
CA LEU A 78 -2.77 -3.89 -19.36
C LEU A 78 -2.83 -3.81 -17.84
N ARG A 79 -3.01 -2.61 -17.27
CA ARG A 79 -2.91 -2.36 -15.82
C ARG A 79 -3.80 -3.26 -14.95
N PRO A 80 -5.03 -3.63 -15.34
CA PRO A 80 -5.83 -4.58 -14.56
C PRO A 80 -5.18 -5.96 -14.43
N SER A 81 -4.52 -6.45 -15.49
CA SER A 81 -3.81 -7.74 -15.46
C SER A 81 -2.49 -7.66 -14.67
N GLU A 82 -1.82 -6.50 -14.72
CA GLU A 82 -0.64 -6.22 -13.90
C GLU A 82 -0.98 -6.21 -12.41
N LEU A 83 -2.08 -5.53 -12.03
CA LEU A 83 -2.61 -5.55 -10.66
C LEU A 83 -2.92 -6.96 -10.20
N ALA A 84 -3.62 -7.75 -11.02
CA ALA A 84 -3.98 -9.12 -10.67
C ALA A 84 -2.75 -10.00 -10.46
N ALA A 85 -1.72 -9.85 -11.30
CA ALA A 85 -0.46 -10.58 -11.17
C ALA A 85 0.33 -10.14 -9.93
N SER A 86 0.38 -8.83 -9.66
CA SER A 86 1.00 -8.28 -8.44
C SER A 86 0.31 -8.78 -7.19
N ALA A 87 -1.03 -8.69 -7.14
CA ALA A 87 -1.82 -9.13 -6.00
C ALA A 87 -1.62 -10.63 -5.70
N ALA A 88 -1.57 -11.46 -6.75
CA ALA A 88 -1.26 -12.89 -6.62
C ALA A 88 0.17 -13.15 -6.13
N ALA A 89 1.15 -12.36 -6.57
CA ALA A 89 2.55 -12.50 -6.14
C ALA A 89 2.76 -12.10 -4.67
N ILE A 90 1.98 -11.12 -4.19
CA ILE A 90 1.97 -10.68 -2.79
C ILE A 90 1.24 -11.69 -1.90
N GLY A 91 0.20 -12.33 -2.44
CA GLY A 91 -0.65 -13.26 -1.70
C GLY A 91 -1.94 -12.64 -1.18
N PHE A 92 -2.47 -11.60 -1.85
CA PHE A 92 -3.81 -11.11 -1.54
C PHE A 92 -4.87 -12.18 -1.86
N ASP A 93 -5.72 -12.51 -0.88
CA ASP A 93 -6.82 -13.46 -1.04
C ASP A 93 -8.02 -12.86 -1.78
N GLU A 94 -8.14 -11.53 -1.77
CA GLU A 94 -9.19 -10.78 -2.45
C GLU A 94 -8.67 -9.39 -2.86
N THR A 95 -8.96 -8.98 -4.10
CA THR A 95 -8.71 -7.61 -4.59
C THR A 95 -10.03 -6.96 -4.93
N ILE A 96 -10.30 -5.81 -4.30
CA ILE A 96 -11.57 -5.08 -4.41
C ILE A 96 -11.28 -3.71 -5.00
N MET A 97 -11.93 -3.37 -6.12
CA MET A 97 -11.91 -2.00 -6.63
C MET A 97 -12.96 -1.16 -5.89
N LEU A 98 -12.57 0.01 -5.35
CA LEU A 98 -13.54 0.96 -4.75
C LEU A 98 -14.40 1.64 -5.84
N GLY A 99 -13.87 1.70 -7.07
CA GLY A 99 -14.61 2.06 -8.27
C GLY A 99 -14.66 3.56 -8.56
N TYR A 100 -13.56 4.26 -8.33
CA TYR A 100 -13.39 5.66 -8.76
C TYR A 100 -12.38 5.77 -9.89
N ARG A 101 -12.45 6.86 -10.66
CA ARG A 101 -11.43 7.18 -11.66
C ARG A 101 -10.19 7.79 -10.98
N ASP A 102 -9.01 7.45 -11.47
CA ASP A 102 -7.76 8.14 -11.12
C ASP A 102 -7.89 9.65 -11.35
N SER A 103 -7.49 10.43 -10.33
CA SER A 103 -7.58 11.88 -10.36
C SER A 103 -6.41 12.56 -11.06
N GLY A 104 -5.34 11.81 -11.35
CA GLY A 104 -4.06 12.37 -11.74
C GLY A 104 -3.50 13.33 -10.68
N MET A 105 -2.48 14.08 -11.08
CA MET A 105 -1.80 15.03 -10.19
C MET A 105 -2.67 16.27 -9.90
N ALA A 106 -2.41 16.91 -8.76
CA ALA A 106 -3.03 18.19 -8.42
C ALA A 106 -2.86 19.21 -9.55
N GLU A 107 -3.90 20.04 -9.76
CA GLU A 107 -3.94 21.08 -10.80
C GLU A 107 -3.95 20.56 -12.25
N SER A 108 -4.05 19.24 -12.46
CA SER A 108 -4.27 18.68 -13.80
C SER A 108 -5.74 18.85 -14.23
N PRO A 109 -6.04 18.86 -15.55
CA PRO A 109 -7.44 18.81 -16.02
C PRO A 109 -8.19 17.55 -15.59
N SER A 110 -7.49 16.42 -15.38
CA SER A 110 -8.14 15.18 -14.91
C SER A 110 -8.59 15.29 -13.46
N ASN A 111 -7.91 16.10 -12.65
CA ASN A 111 -8.27 16.35 -11.26
C ASN A 111 -9.59 17.13 -11.11
N GLU A 112 -10.02 17.84 -12.15
CA GLU A 112 -11.32 18.52 -12.22
C GLU A 112 -12.45 17.61 -12.73
N ASN A 113 -12.15 16.36 -13.13
CA ASN A 113 -13.17 15.44 -13.62
C ASN A 113 -14.12 15.03 -12.46
N PRO A 114 -15.44 15.21 -12.58
CA PRO A 114 -16.41 14.82 -11.54
C PRO A 114 -16.39 13.33 -11.18
N GLU A 115 -15.90 12.46 -12.06
CA GLU A 115 -15.76 11.01 -11.80
C GLU A 115 -14.46 10.65 -11.07
N SER A 116 -13.53 11.61 -10.95
CA SER A 116 -12.25 11.39 -10.26
C SER A 116 -12.45 11.18 -8.76
N PHE A 117 -11.60 10.35 -8.16
CA PHE A 117 -11.69 10.01 -6.75
C PHE A 117 -11.54 11.24 -5.83
N HIS A 118 -10.71 12.20 -6.24
CA HIS A 118 -10.51 13.47 -5.54
C HIS A 118 -11.81 14.30 -5.48
N GLN A 119 -12.64 14.25 -6.53
CA GLN A 119 -13.91 14.97 -6.61
C GLN A 119 -15.11 14.20 -6.02
N ALA A 120 -14.93 12.92 -5.67
CA ALA A 120 -15.99 12.10 -5.10
C ALA A 120 -16.57 12.72 -3.81
N ASP A 121 -17.86 12.56 -3.55
CA ASP A 121 -18.42 12.92 -2.25
C ASP A 121 -17.75 12.11 -1.14
N LEU A 122 -17.31 12.81 -0.08
CA LEU A 122 -16.53 12.17 0.98
C LEU A 122 -17.36 11.14 1.74
N ASP A 123 -18.61 11.46 2.05
CA ASP A 123 -19.47 10.58 2.85
C ASP A 123 -19.84 9.33 2.07
N GLU A 124 -20.07 9.46 0.76
CA GLU A 124 -20.27 8.33 -0.14
C GLU A 124 -19.04 7.42 -0.18
N ALA A 125 -17.85 7.98 -0.40
CA ALA A 125 -16.61 7.21 -0.48
C ALA A 125 -16.29 6.47 0.83
N VAL A 126 -16.53 7.13 1.98
CA VAL A 126 -16.45 6.49 3.30
C VAL A 126 -17.46 5.36 3.43
N GLY A 127 -18.71 5.56 3.02
CA GLY A 127 -19.76 4.53 3.06
C GLY A 127 -19.39 3.29 2.24
N ARG A 128 -18.80 3.46 1.05
CA ARG A 128 -18.29 2.35 0.23
C ARG A 128 -17.19 1.56 0.96
N LEU A 129 -16.23 2.24 1.59
CA LEU A 129 -15.17 1.57 2.34
C LEU A 129 -15.71 0.89 3.61
N VAL A 130 -16.68 1.50 4.32
CA VAL A 130 -17.37 0.87 5.46
C VAL A 130 -18.05 -0.42 5.06
N ALA A 131 -18.74 -0.47 3.91
CA ALA A 131 -19.36 -1.69 3.42
C ALA A 131 -18.34 -2.81 3.20
N ILE A 132 -17.15 -2.49 2.70
CA ILE A 132 -16.05 -3.45 2.57
C ILE A 132 -15.54 -3.90 3.94
N ILE A 133 -15.29 -2.97 4.86
CA ILE A 133 -14.83 -3.29 6.22
C ILE A 133 -15.83 -4.20 6.95
N ARG A 134 -17.13 -3.93 6.85
CA ARG A 134 -18.17 -4.76 7.49
C ARG A 134 -18.30 -6.15 6.85
N ARG A 135 -18.04 -6.25 5.55
CA ARG A 135 -18.03 -7.52 4.81
C ARG A 135 -16.83 -8.38 5.16
N GLU A 136 -15.64 -7.80 5.15
CA GLU A 136 -14.37 -8.52 5.32
C GLU A 136 -13.95 -8.66 6.79
N ARG A 137 -14.47 -7.80 7.67
CA ARG A 137 -14.22 -7.79 9.12
C ARG A 137 -12.71 -7.73 9.47
N PRO A 138 -11.92 -6.78 8.91
CA PRO A 138 -10.48 -6.66 9.16
C PRO A 138 -10.16 -6.18 10.57
N GLN A 139 -9.40 -6.96 11.35
CA GLN A 139 -8.93 -6.45 12.65
C GLN A 139 -7.82 -5.41 12.48
N VAL A 140 -7.07 -5.46 11.38
CA VAL A 140 -6.00 -4.51 11.06
C VAL A 140 -6.24 -3.87 9.69
N ILE A 141 -6.11 -2.55 9.62
CA ILE A 141 -6.15 -1.77 8.38
C ILE A 141 -4.80 -1.09 8.14
N LEU A 142 -4.27 -1.19 6.92
CA LEU A 142 -3.11 -0.44 6.44
C LEU A 142 -3.57 0.65 5.46
N THR A 143 -3.06 1.87 5.63
CA THR A 143 -3.42 3.02 4.78
C THR A 143 -2.30 4.08 4.77
N TYR A 144 -2.50 5.21 4.10
CA TYR A 144 -1.53 6.31 4.01
C TYR A 144 -1.53 7.18 5.26
N GLY A 145 -0.37 7.79 5.54
CA GLY A 145 -0.18 8.71 6.66
C GLY A 145 -0.93 10.04 6.53
N ASP A 146 -1.02 10.75 7.65
CA ASP A 146 -1.59 12.09 7.76
C ASP A 146 -0.64 13.19 7.24
N ASP A 147 0.67 12.95 7.26
CA ASP A 147 1.66 13.80 6.60
C ASP A 147 2.15 13.14 5.30
N GLN A 148 1.69 13.68 4.18
CA GLN A 148 2.07 13.28 2.82
C GLN A 148 2.75 14.43 2.05
N SER A 149 3.36 15.37 2.76
CA SER A 149 3.97 16.57 2.17
C SER A 149 5.05 16.28 1.12
N ILE A 150 5.71 15.12 1.20
CA ILE A 150 6.75 14.68 0.25
C ILE A 150 6.18 14.28 -1.11
N TYR A 151 4.99 13.67 -1.13
CA TYR A 151 4.32 13.23 -2.35
C TYR A 151 2.80 13.41 -2.21
N PRO A 152 2.29 14.64 -2.38
CA PRO A 152 0.89 14.98 -2.12
C PRO A 152 0.00 14.60 -3.32
N HIS A 153 0.01 13.33 -3.73
CA HIS A 153 -0.88 12.86 -4.79
C HIS A 153 -2.34 12.96 -4.31
N PRO A 154 -3.25 13.61 -5.05
CA PRO A 154 -4.64 13.82 -4.62
C PRO A 154 -5.34 12.54 -4.15
N ASP A 155 -5.15 11.43 -4.86
CA ASP A 155 -5.74 10.14 -4.46
C ASP A 155 -5.11 9.52 -3.21
N HIS A 156 -3.82 9.72 -2.93
CA HIS A 156 -3.18 9.19 -1.71
C HIS A 156 -3.70 9.95 -0.48
N LEU A 157 -3.89 11.27 -0.61
CA LEU A 157 -4.57 12.09 0.38
C LEU A 157 -6.01 11.61 0.58
N ARG A 158 -6.71 11.32 -0.53
CA ARG A 158 -8.11 10.89 -0.48
C ARG A 158 -8.27 9.51 0.17
N VAL A 159 -7.34 8.58 -0.06
CA VAL A 159 -7.35 7.29 0.64
C VAL A 159 -7.23 7.49 2.14
N HIS A 160 -6.33 8.36 2.60
CA HIS A 160 -6.21 8.69 4.02
C HIS A 160 -7.53 9.27 4.55
N ASP A 161 -8.08 10.27 3.86
CA ASP A 161 -9.30 10.99 4.25
C ASP A 161 -10.51 10.07 4.40
N ILE A 162 -10.61 9.00 3.60
CA ILE A 162 -11.71 8.02 3.73
C ILE A 162 -11.40 6.92 4.74
N SER A 163 -10.14 6.52 4.89
CA SER A 163 -9.75 5.35 5.70
C SER A 163 -9.94 5.59 7.19
N VAL A 164 -9.55 6.78 7.67
CA VAL A 164 -9.69 7.14 9.09
C VAL A 164 -11.16 7.17 9.54
N PRO A 165 -12.07 7.92 8.90
CA PRO A 165 -13.49 7.88 9.28
C PRO A 165 -14.15 6.53 9.00
N ALA A 166 -13.74 5.77 7.97
CA ALA A 166 -14.28 4.43 7.75
C ALA A 166 -13.92 3.46 8.89
N PHE A 167 -12.70 3.55 9.44
CA PHE A 167 -12.28 2.80 10.62
C PHE A 167 -13.19 3.08 11.83
N ASP A 168 -13.49 4.35 12.09
CA ASP A 168 -14.34 4.76 13.22
C ASP A 168 -15.82 4.39 13.01
N ARG A 169 -16.34 4.60 11.79
CA ARG A 169 -17.77 4.42 11.47
C ARG A 169 -18.17 2.97 11.21
N ALA A 170 -17.24 2.10 10.84
CA ALA A 170 -17.56 0.70 10.57
C ALA A 170 -18.15 -0.03 11.78
N GLY A 171 -17.74 0.34 13.00
CA GLY A 171 -18.24 -0.22 14.26
C GLY A 171 -19.54 0.39 14.78
N ASP A 172 -20.00 1.50 14.20
CA ASP A 172 -21.18 2.24 14.68
C ASP A 172 -22.44 1.87 13.88
N PRO A 173 -23.50 1.30 14.50
CA PRO A 173 -24.74 0.91 13.82
C PRO A 173 -25.53 2.09 13.22
N ASP A 174 -25.32 3.32 13.69
CA ASP A 174 -26.07 4.49 13.20
C ASP A 174 -25.51 5.00 11.86
N TRP A 175 -24.25 4.67 11.56
CA TRP A 175 -23.61 5.00 10.28
C TRP A 175 -23.82 3.88 9.26
N TYR A 176 -24.31 4.25 8.07
CA TYR A 176 -24.52 3.35 6.92
C TYR A 176 -25.24 2.03 7.30
N PRO A 177 -26.46 2.07 7.88
CA PRO A 177 -27.16 0.86 8.34
C PRO A 177 -27.40 -0.19 7.24
N GLU A 178 -27.43 0.23 5.98
CA GLU A 178 -27.53 -0.63 4.80
C GLU A 178 -26.23 -1.37 4.44
N ALA A 179 -25.08 -0.97 4.99
CA ALA A 179 -23.76 -1.52 4.70
C ALA A 179 -23.46 -2.86 5.41
N GLY A 180 -24.46 -3.49 6.03
CA GLY A 180 -24.35 -4.74 6.76
C GLY A 180 -24.09 -4.56 8.25
N ALA A 181 -23.87 -5.68 8.95
CA ALA A 181 -23.68 -5.69 10.40
C ALA A 181 -22.41 -4.91 10.79
N PRO A 182 -22.46 -4.07 11.85
CA PRO A 182 -21.30 -3.32 12.30
C PRO A 182 -20.12 -4.23 12.66
N PHE A 183 -18.93 -3.74 12.36
CA PHE A 183 -17.68 -4.39 12.72
C PHE A 183 -16.63 -3.32 13.00
N GLN A 184 -16.01 -3.37 14.16
CA GLN A 184 -14.98 -2.42 14.57
C GLN A 184 -13.59 -3.01 14.31
N PRO A 185 -12.81 -2.48 13.35
CA PRO A 185 -11.39 -2.81 13.26
C PRO A 185 -10.67 -2.43 14.55
N SER A 186 -9.64 -3.21 14.92
CA SER A 186 -8.92 -3.05 16.19
C SER A 186 -7.75 -2.09 16.09
N LYS A 187 -7.05 -2.08 14.95
CA LYS A 187 -5.88 -1.22 14.71
C LYS A 187 -5.85 -0.65 13.29
N LEU A 188 -5.32 0.56 13.15
CA LEU A 188 -5.06 1.22 11.88
C LEU A 188 -3.61 1.71 11.86
N TYR A 189 -2.88 1.30 10.83
CA TYR A 189 -1.48 1.65 10.63
C TYR A 189 -1.30 2.50 9.38
N TYR A 190 -0.37 3.45 9.46
CA TYR A 190 0.11 4.21 8.33
C TYR A 190 1.37 3.59 7.74
N THR A 191 1.40 3.47 6.42
CA THR A 191 2.65 3.28 5.67
C THR A 191 3.57 4.46 5.89
N THR A 192 4.87 4.21 5.98
CA THR A 192 5.89 5.26 6.07
C THR A 192 7.12 4.90 5.23
N TRP A 193 7.81 5.94 4.74
CA TRP A 193 9.11 5.80 4.12
C TRP A 193 10.18 6.02 5.20
N SER A 194 10.72 4.92 5.74
CA SER A 194 11.78 5.00 6.75
C SER A 194 13.05 5.61 6.17
N GLN A 195 13.53 6.70 6.78
CA GLN A 195 14.81 7.30 6.44
C GLN A 195 15.96 6.35 6.81
N SER A 196 15.84 5.64 7.94
CA SER A 196 16.80 4.61 8.35
C SER A 196 16.97 3.51 7.29
N ARG A 197 15.86 3.02 6.73
CA ARG A 197 15.90 2.06 5.60
C ARG A 197 16.59 2.66 4.38
N MET A 198 16.19 3.86 3.97
CA MET A 198 16.75 4.52 2.79
C MET A 198 18.27 4.76 2.94
N GLN A 199 18.72 5.21 4.11
CA GLN A 199 20.15 5.43 4.40
C GLN A 199 20.93 4.11 4.33
N ALA A 200 20.42 3.04 4.96
CA ALA A 200 21.06 1.72 4.92
C ALA A 200 21.19 1.20 3.47
N VAL A 201 20.13 1.31 2.66
CA VAL A 201 20.14 0.92 1.25
C VAL A 201 21.09 1.80 0.43
N HIS A 202 21.07 3.13 0.65
CA HIS A 202 21.97 4.06 -0.02
C HIS A 202 23.44 3.71 0.23
N GLU A 203 23.83 3.49 1.49
CA GLU A 203 25.20 3.11 1.86
C GLU A 203 25.60 1.75 1.28
N ALA A 204 24.69 0.78 1.29
CA ALA A 204 24.93 -0.53 0.70
C ALA A 204 25.14 -0.45 -0.82
N LEU A 205 24.35 0.35 -1.53
CA LEU A 205 24.51 0.59 -2.97
C LEU A 205 25.85 1.27 -3.28
N LEU A 206 26.25 2.29 -2.53
CA LEU A 206 27.57 2.90 -2.68
C LEU A 206 28.69 1.87 -2.47
N ARG A 207 28.58 1.02 -1.43
CA ARG A 207 29.58 0.01 -1.11
C ARG A 207 29.68 -1.10 -2.16
N LEU A 208 28.54 -1.59 -2.64
CA LEU A 208 28.47 -2.80 -3.48
C LEU A 208 28.44 -2.50 -4.99
N ARG A 209 27.97 -1.31 -5.38
CA ARG A 209 27.81 -0.89 -6.79
C ARG A 209 28.63 0.35 -7.14
N GLY A 210 29.15 1.08 -6.15
CA GLY A 210 29.93 2.31 -6.37
C GLY A 210 29.07 3.55 -6.66
N ALA A 211 27.74 3.41 -6.71
CA ALA A 211 26.80 4.48 -6.96
C ALA A 211 25.45 4.15 -6.31
N SER A 212 24.64 5.18 -6.05
CA SER A 212 23.32 5.07 -5.43
C SER A 212 22.35 6.03 -6.14
N PRO A 213 21.08 5.64 -6.38
CA PRO A 213 20.07 6.50 -7.00
C PRO A 213 19.53 7.57 -6.04
N TYR A 214 19.80 7.46 -4.74
CA TYR A 214 19.39 8.46 -3.75
C TYR A 214 20.44 9.57 -3.65
N ASP A 215 20.08 10.77 -4.10
CA ASP A 215 20.91 11.98 -4.01
C ASP A 215 20.74 12.71 -2.67
N GLU A 216 21.47 13.81 -2.48
CA GLU A 216 21.37 14.64 -1.26
C GLU A 216 19.92 15.11 -1.00
N LYS A 217 19.14 15.40 -2.06
CA LYS A 217 17.75 15.82 -1.89
C LYS A 217 16.86 14.72 -1.34
N TRP A 218 17.16 13.45 -1.63
CA TRP A 218 16.49 12.31 -0.99
C TRP A 218 16.89 12.18 0.48
N LEU A 219 18.18 12.30 0.77
CA LEU A 219 18.71 12.11 2.12
C LEU A 219 18.28 13.22 3.09
N ASP A 220 18.13 14.45 2.61
CA ASP A 220 17.75 15.63 3.40
C ASP A 220 16.22 15.80 3.56
N ARG A 221 15.40 14.88 3.04
CA ARG A 221 13.94 14.99 3.19
C ARG A 221 13.55 14.91 4.67
N PRO A 222 12.54 15.70 5.09
CA PRO A 222 11.84 15.44 6.34
C PRO A 222 11.42 13.98 6.41
N ASN A 223 11.66 13.36 7.56
CA ASN A 223 11.30 11.97 7.83
C ASN A 223 10.33 11.90 9.01
N GLN A 224 9.80 10.71 9.23
CA GLN A 224 8.86 10.41 10.29
C GLN A 224 9.33 9.21 11.12
N ASP A 225 10.66 8.98 11.17
CA ASP A 225 11.22 7.81 11.85
C ASP A 225 10.94 7.83 13.36
N ASP A 226 10.80 9.03 13.95
CA ASP A 226 10.41 9.24 15.35
C ASP A 226 8.98 8.78 15.66
N ARG A 227 8.14 8.62 14.63
CA ARG A 227 6.76 8.12 14.73
C ARG A 227 6.66 6.61 14.49
N ILE A 228 7.73 5.92 14.08
CA ILE A 228 7.70 4.48 13.85
C ILE A 228 7.42 3.77 15.17
N THR A 229 6.32 3.01 15.22
CA THR A 229 5.91 2.24 16.42
C THR A 229 6.00 0.74 16.21
N THR A 230 6.24 0.30 14.97
CA THR A 230 6.13 -1.10 14.59
C THR A 230 7.14 -1.43 13.51
N ARG A 231 7.89 -2.50 13.71
CA ARG A 231 8.96 -2.96 12.84
C ARG A 231 8.84 -4.46 12.64
N LEU A 232 8.47 -4.86 11.43
CA LEU A 232 8.24 -6.26 11.09
C LEU A 232 9.46 -6.82 10.37
N ASP A 233 10.01 -7.93 10.87
CA ASP A 233 10.97 -8.71 10.10
C ASP A 233 10.25 -9.35 8.91
N VAL A 234 10.72 -9.03 7.70
CA VAL A 234 10.15 -9.48 6.43
C VAL A 234 11.17 -10.20 5.56
N ARG A 235 12.33 -10.60 6.11
CA ARG A 235 13.36 -11.36 5.37
C ARG A 235 12.81 -12.51 4.54
N PRO A 236 11.92 -13.36 5.08
CA PRO A 236 11.42 -14.52 4.34
C PRO A 236 10.53 -14.15 3.15
N THR A 237 10.04 -12.90 3.08
CA THR A 237 8.98 -12.47 2.16
C THR A 237 9.36 -11.29 1.28
N LEU A 238 10.62 -10.83 1.30
CA LEU A 238 11.11 -9.76 0.41
C LEU A 238 10.90 -10.07 -1.09
N GLY A 239 10.99 -11.35 -1.47
CA GLY A 239 10.73 -11.78 -2.84
C GLY A 239 9.33 -11.43 -3.37
N ALA A 240 8.33 -11.30 -2.48
CA ALA A 240 6.99 -10.86 -2.85
C ALA A 240 6.99 -9.43 -3.42
N ARG A 241 7.74 -8.50 -2.81
CA ARG A 241 7.94 -7.14 -3.34
C ARG A 241 8.54 -7.17 -4.73
N THR A 242 9.62 -7.94 -4.91
CA THR A 242 10.32 -7.98 -6.21
C THR A 242 9.43 -8.57 -7.30
N ALA A 243 8.67 -9.63 -7.00
CA ALA A 243 7.72 -10.21 -7.94
C ALA A 243 6.56 -9.25 -8.27
N ALA A 244 6.01 -8.57 -7.26
CA ALA A 244 4.92 -7.60 -7.39
C ALA A 244 5.33 -6.38 -8.22
N LEU A 245 6.48 -5.78 -7.91
CA LEU A 245 7.01 -4.66 -8.68
C LEU A 245 7.26 -5.04 -10.15
N ARG A 246 7.77 -6.25 -10.41
CA ARG A 246 7.97 -6.74 -11.79
C ARG A 246 6.66 -7.04 -12.53
N ALA A 247 5.57 -7.31 -11.83
CA ALA A 247 4.26 -7.53 -12.44
C ALA A 247 3.69 -6.24 -13.04
N HIS A 248 4.03 -5.08 -12.48
CA HIS A 248 3.68 -3.75 -13.00
C HIS A 248 4.68 -3.27 -14.05
N ALA A 249 4.84 -4.04 -15.13
CA ALA A 249 5.83 -3.78 -16.18
C ALA A 249 5.67 -2.40 -16.84
N THR A 250 4.46 -1.84 -16.89
CA THR A 250 4.22 -0.49 -17.41
C THR A 250 4.69 0.62 -16.46
N GLN A 251 4.68 0.37 -15.15
CA GLN A 251 5.01 1.37 -14.13
C GLN A 251 6.44 1.21 -13.58
N VAL A 252 7.01 0.02 -13.69
CA VAL A 252 8.29 -0.32 -13.08
C VAL A 252 9.24 -0.88 -14.14
N ASP A 253 10.35 -0.19 -14.36
CA ASP A 253 11.46 -0.69 -15.15
C ASP A 253 12.27 -1.72 -14.33
N PRO A 254 12.42 -2.98 -14.79
CA PRO A 254 13.16 -4.03 -14.08
C PRO A 254 14.68 -3.75 -13.96
N THR A 255 15.19 -2.72 -14.65
CA THR A 255 16.57 -2.27 -14.58
C THR A 255 16.78 -1.09 -13.63
N GLU A 256 15.71 -0.53 -13.07
CA GLU A 256 15.76 0.67 -12.24
C GLU A 256 16.44 0.38 -10.89
N ALA A 257 17.57 1.05 -10.64
CA ALA A 257 18.39 0.82 -9.46
C ALA A 257 17.68 1.21 -8.16
N PHE A 258 16.74 2.17 -8.21
CA PHE A 258 15.90 2.53 -7.08
C PHE A 258 15.08 1.34 -6.54
N TRP A 259 14.63 0.44 -7.43
CA TRP A 259 13.84 -0.73 -7.04
C TRP A 259 14.69 -1.99 -6.87
N PHE A 260 15.66 -2.21 -7.76
CA PHE A 260 16.38 -3.47 -7.94
C PHE A 260 17.91 -3.36 -7.88
N GLY A 261 18.46 -2.26 -7.39
CA GLY A 261 19.92 -2.08 -7.27
C GLY A 261 20.58 -3.09 -6.30
N LEU A 262 19.82 -3.52 -5.30
CA LEU A 262 20.13 -4.63 -4.40
C LEU A 262 19.19 -5.81 -4.69
N SER A 263 19.72 -7.03 -4.62
CA SER A 263 18.93 -8.26 -4.59
C SER A 263 18.13 -8.39 -3.29
N ASP A 264 17.15 -9.29 -3.25
CA ASP A 264 16.36 -9.54 -2.03
C ASP A 264 17.23 -10.00 -0.85
N ASP A 265 18.24 -10.83 -1.11
CA ASP A 265 19.21 -11.28 -0.08
C ASP A 265 20.08 -10.10 0.42
N GLU A 266 20.55 -9.23 -0.48
CA GLU A 266 21.30 -8.03 -0.07
C GLU A 266 20.41 -7.04 0.71
N LEU A 267 19.13 -6.89 0.35
CA LEU A 267 18.18 -6.09 1.11
C LEU A 267 17.92 -6.70 2.49
N ALA A 268 17.78 -8.03 2.59
CA ALA A 268 17.62 -8.75 3.84
C ALA A 268 18.80 -8.53 4.79
N ASP A 269 20.03 -8.50 4.26
CA ASP A 269 21.24 -8.26 5.05
C ASP A 269 21.38 -6.80 5.51
N VAL A 270 20.83 -5.85 4.74
CA VAL A 270 21.00 -4.42 4.95
C VAL A 270 19.90 -3.84 5.84
N TYR A 271 18.65 -4.12 5.51
CA TYR A 271 17.48 -3.63 6.24
C TYR A 271 16.33 -4.64 6.12
N PRO A 272 16.29 -5.67 6.99
CA PRO A 272 15.34 -6.78 6.90
C PRO A 272 13.89 -6.45 7.30
N TYR A 273 13.55 -5.16 7.39
CA TYR A 273 12.34 -4.72 8.05
C TYR A 273 11.41 -3.89 7.16
N GLU A 274 10.11 -3.99 7.44
CA GLU A 274 9.14 -2.96 7.09
C GLU A 274 8.65 -2.25 8.35
N ASP A 275 8.66 -0.92 8.29
CA ASP A 275 8.29 -0.03 9.39
C ASP A 275 6.88 0.53 9.17
N TRP A 276 6.13 0.62 10.27
CA TRP A 276 4.75 1.11 10.29
C TRP A 276 4.52 2.07 11.46
N ILE A 277 3.57 2.98 11.28
CA ILE A 277 3.13 3.91 12.33
C ILE A 277 1.73 3.49 12.78
N LEU A 278 1.57 3.07 14.03
CA LEU A 278 0.27 2.75 14.61
C LEU A 278 -0.50 4.05 14.89
N ALA A 279 -1.51 4.33 14.07
CA ALA A 279 -2.27 5.58 14.13
C ALA A 279 -3.49 5.50 15.05
N ARG A 280 -4.12 4.32 15.14
CA ARG A 280 -5.26 4.05 16.03
C ARG A 280 -5.13 2.65 16.61
N SER A 281 -5.38 2.51 17.91
CA SER A 281 -5.44 1.22 18.58
C SER A 281 -6.61 1.21 19.57
N LEU A 282 -7.44 0.16 19.48
CA LEU A 282 -8.52 -0.12 20.43
C LEU A 282 -8.19 -1.30 21.36
N VAL A 283 -6.96 -1.84 21.26
CA VAL A 283 -6.52 -3.06 21.96
C VAL A 283 -5.24 -2.86 22.79
N GLY A 284 -4.96 -1.61 23.20
CA GLY A 284 -3.81 -1.25 24.02
C GLY A 284 -3.23 0.10 23.63
N ASP A 285 -2.29 0.58 24.43
CA ASP A 285 -1.63 1.86 24.18
C ASP A 285 -0.72 1.78 22.94
N ILE A 286 -0.67 2.89 22.20
CA ILE A 286 0.29 3.08 21.11
C ILE A 286 1.69 3.14 21.75
N PRO A 287 2.64 2.30 21.32
CA PRO A 287 3.99 2.29 21.89
C PRO A 287 4.66 3.66 21.83
N ALA A 288 5.50 3.95 22.82
CA ALA A 288 6.43 5.08 22.73
C ALA A 288 7.52 4.75 21.70
N SER A 289 8.21 5.76 21.16
CA SER A 289 9.15 5.58 20.04
C SER A 289 10.37 4.70 20.33
N ASP A 290 10.62 4.34 21.59
CA ASP A 290 11.68 3.43 22.03
C ASP A 290 11.24 1.96 22.18
N ASP A 291 9.95 1.66 22.07
CA ASP A 291 9.37 0.31 22.09
C ASP A 291 8.61 0.06 20.78
N VAL A 292 9.06 -0.89 19.95
CA VAL A 292 8.43 -1.17 18.65
C VAL A 292 7.72 -2.53 18.65
N GLU A 293 6.48 -2.57 18.18
CA GLU A 293 5.77 -3.84 17.92
C GLU A 293 6.46 -4.62 16.80
N ASP A 294 6.49 -5.94 16.89
CA ASP A 294 6.99 -6.87 15.85
C ASP A 294 5.86 -7.71 15.20
N ASP A 295 4.61 -7.41 15.58
CA ASP A 295 3.38 -7.98 15.06
C ASP A 295 2.24 -6.93 15.04
N LEU A 296 1.70 -6.64 13.86
CA LEU A 296 0.50 -5.81 13.67
C LEU A 296 -0.71 -6.34 14.45
N PHE A 297 -0.79 -7.66 14.67
CA PHE A 297 -1.88 -8.28 15.42
C PHE A 297 -1.59 -8.40 16.92
N ALA A 298 -0.47 -7.85 17.41
CA ALA A 298 -0.15 -7.85 18.83
C ALA A 298 -1.33 -7.30 19.66
N ARG A 299 -1.68 -8.01 20.74
CA ARG A 299 -2.77 -7.68 21.68
C ARG A 299 -4.20 -7.82 21.11
N ILE A 300 -4.37 -8.27 19.86
CA ILE A 300 -5.67 -8.69 19.32
C ILE A 300 -5.91 -10.15 19.78
N CYS A 301 -6.91 -10.37 20.65
CA CYS A 301 -7.35 -11.64 21.26
C CYS A 301 -6.67 -12.94 20.74
N GLU A 302 -5.89 -13.63 21.59
CA GLU A 302 -5.15 -14.90 21.34
C GLU A 302 -6.00 -16.13 20.90
N THR A 303 -7.31 -16.00 20.70
CA THR A 303 -8.19 -17.09 20.24
C THR A 303 -8.34 -17.17 18.71
N ALA A 304 -7.77 -16.23 17.96
CA ALA A 304 -7.63 -16.38 16.51
C ALA A 304 -6.39 -17.25 16.24
N GLN A 305 -6.60 -18.55 16.04
CA GLN A 305 -5.51 -19.46 15.73
C GLN A 305 -4.92 -19.11 14.37
N ARG A 306 -3.62 -18.78 14.34
CA ARG A 306 -2.80 -19.04 13.15
C ARG A 306 -2.79 -20.56 12.97
N PRO A 307 -3.12 -21.09 11.78
CA PRO A 307 -3.16 -22.53 11.56
C PRO A 307 -1.82 -23.22 11.86
#